data_AF-A0A7Y2YR37-F1
#
_entry.id   AF-A0A7Y2YR37-F1
#
_cell.length_a   1.000
_cell.length_b   1.000
_cell.length_c   1.000
_cell.angle_alpha   90.00
_cell.angle_beta   90.00
_cell.angle_gamma   90.00
#
_symmetry.space_group_name_H-M   'P 1'
#
loop_
_entity.id
_entity.type
_entity.pdbx_description
1 polymer ?
#
loop_
_entity_poly.entity_id
_entity_poly.type
_entity_poly.pdbx_seq_one_letter_code
_entity_poly.pdbx_strand_id
1 'polypeptide(L)'
;QAEAAAAVPDLRDDVLEDAYIDLWLTAGRPVAMEPIFLELQRRRHPAGGNLAWLYLTAGKADAALSATPDGGWTSMWIPYAVDRTLEPLPSDYLEQILQRDNCGPAAEAPIHCLITLGAYYAEQGKEEQLETLLDDMRSGAAEAAAEGRERSAEMLTLAADALDAYGWAKNGDRVEPGGAIQKLEDLAFTGLPPSIWVRWWLGELHLEDGQPGDAVVYLESLRGSGVPHVANFLLGRAYTELGEREKARAAYVRFVQAWEEADADLPQLQEARAALEELLAG
;
A
#
# COMPACT_ATOMS: atom_id res chain seq x y z
N GLN A 1 18.80 11.68 17.01
CA GLN A 1 18.04 10.42 17.06
C GLN A 1 18.13 9.79 18.44
N ALA A 2 19.32 9.36 18.92
CA ALA A 2 19.46 8.77 20.26
C ALA A 2 18.91 9.63 21.41
N GLU A 3 19.17 10.95 21.40
CA GLU A 3 18.62 11.87 22.41
C GLU A 3 17.09 12.00 22.33
N ALA A 4 16.52 12.02 21.12
CA ALA A 4 15.08 12.07 20.92
C ALA A 4 14.41 10.78 21.40
N ALA A 5 15.00 9.62 21.06
CA ALA A 5 14.56 8.30 21.53
C ALA A 5 14.58 8.19 23.07
N ALA A 6 15.62 8.73 23.71
CA ALA A 6 15.76 8.71 25.16
C ALA A 6 14.70 9.57 25.88
N ALA A 7 14.14 10.59 25.21
CA ALA A 7 13.11 11.46 25.76
C ALA A 7 11.69 10.91 25.62
N VAL A 8 11.47 9.92 24.74
CA VAL A 8 10.14 9.36 24.44
C VAL A 8 9.38 8.86 25.68
N PRO A 9 10.01 8.12 26.63
CA PRO A 9 9.29 7.65 27.82
C PRO A 9 8.72 8.76 28.70
N ASP A 10 9.31 9.96 28.63
CA ASP A 10 8.89 11.13 29.42
C ASP A 10 7.82 11.98 28.72
N LEU A 11 7.49 11.69 27.46
CA LEU A 11 6.46 12.41 26.71
C LEU A 11 5.04 12.05 27.19
N ARG A 12 4.16 13.05 27.20
CA ARG A 12 2.72 12.88 27.45
C ARG A 12 2.05 12.20 26.27
N ASP A 13 0.96 11.47 26.51
CA ASP A 13 0.25 10.70 25.47
C ASP A 13 -0.28 11.58 24.34
N ASP A 14 -0.81 12.77 24.66
CA ASP A 14 -1.28 13.74 23.66
C ASP A 14 -0.16 14.22 22.74
N VAL A 15 1.04 14.42 23.29
CA VAL A 15 2.22 14.82 22.52
C VAL A 15 2.71 13.67 21.62
N LEU A 16 2.62 12.42 22.08
CA LEU A 16 3.00 11.26 21.28
C LEU A 16 2.03 11.04 20.11
N GLU A 17 0.73 11.26 20.33
CA GLU A 17 -0.30 11.17 19.28
C GLU A 17 -0.16 12.28 18.22
N ASP A 18 0.13 13.51 18.63
CA ASP A 18 0.35 14.63 17.70
C ASP A 18 1.67 14.46 16.93
N ALA A 19 2.75 14.09 17.63
CA ALA A 19 4.06 13.86 17.02
C ALA A 19 4.01 12.72 15.99
N TYR A 20 3.14 11.73 16.17
CA TYR A 20 2.94 10.63 15.23
C TYR A 20 2.55 11.12 13.82
N ILE A 21 1.57 12.02 13.71
CA ILE A 21 1.07 12.50 12.40
C ILE A 21 2.14 13.32 11.68
N ASP A 22 2.74 14.27 12.41
CA ASP A 22 3.72 15.19 11.83
C ASP A 22 5.02 14.48 11.45
N LEU A 23 5.48 13.52 12.26
CA LEU A 23 6.71 12.78 11.97
C LEU A 23 6.53 11.76 10.84
N TRP A 24 5.35 11.16 10.72
CA TRP A 24 5.04 10.26 9.60
C TRP A 24 5.11 10.98 8.25
N LEU A 25 4.64 12.23 8.19
CA LEU A 25 4.68 13.05 6.98
C LEU A 25 6.07 13.61 6.66
N THR A 26 6.97 13.71 7.64
CA THR A 26 8.23 14.48 7.52
C THR A 26 9.50 13.64 7.57
N ALA A 27 9.50 12.45 8.18
CA ALA A 27 10.76 11.83 8.58
C ALA A 27 11.61 11.29 7.42
N GLY A 28 11.01 10.81 6.32
CA GLY A 28 11.74 10.16 5.22
C GLY A 28 12.63 8.96 5.64
N ARG A 29 12.59 8.60 6.93
CA ARG A 29 13.40 7.59 7.63
C ARG A 29 12.50 6.94 8.67
N PRO A 30 11.68 5.94 8.29
CA PRO A 30 10.70 5.33 9.17
C PRO A 30 11.33 4.79 10.46
N VAL A 31 12.51 4.17 10.40
CA VAL A 31 13.12 3.53 11.60
C VAL A 31 13.52 4.54 12.68
N ALA A 32 13.77 5.80 12.34
CA ALA A 32 14.04 6.85 13.34
C ALA A 32 12.90 7.01 14.36
N MET A 33 11.70 6.52 14.00
CA MET A 33 10.49 6.57 14.78
C MET A 33 10.24 5.33 15.65
N GLU A 34 10.98 4.25 15.44
CA GLU A 34 10.78 2.97 16.13
C GLU A 34 10.66 3.13 17.67
N PRO A 35 11.50 3.93 18.37
CA PRO A 35 11.36 4.14 19.81
C PRO A 35 10.02 4.73 20.24
N ILE A 36 9.42 5.61 19.41
CA ILE A 36 8.10 6.21 19.66
C ILE A 36 7.01 5.15 19.56
N PHE A 37 7.06 4.31 18.52
CA PHE A 37 6.08 3.26 18.32
C PHE A 37 6.19 2.14 19.36
N LEU A 38 7.40 1.75 19.74
CA LEU A 38 7.64 0.79 20.83
C LEU A 38 7.08 1.31 22.16
N GLU A 39 7.24 2.61 22.46
CA GLU A 39 6.69 3.20 23.68
C GLU A 39 5.16 3.26 23.64
N LEU A 40 4.56 3.65 22.51
CA LEU A 40 3.10 3.63 22.33
C LEU A 40 2.54 2.21 22.51
N GLN A 41 3.20 1.20 21.91
CA GLN A 41 2.83 -0.20 22.08
C GLN A 41 2.95 -0.65 23.54
N ARG A 42 4.04 -0.28 24.24
CA ARG A 42 4.24 -0.56 25.67
C ARG A 42 3.12 0.01 26.54
N ARG A 43 2.59 1.19 26.19
CA ARG A 43 1.46 1.83 26.86
C ARG A 43 0.10 1.19 26.54
N ARG A 44 0.08 0.07 25.80
CA ARG A 44 -1.14 -0.60 25.29
C ARG A 44 -2.02 0.32 24.44
N HIS A 45 -1.40 1.30 23.78
CA HIS A 45 -2.06 2.05 22.74
C HIS A 45 -2.31 1.12 21.54
N PRO A 46 -3.40 1.29 20.76
CA PRO A 46 -3.66 0.52 19.52
C PRO A 46 -2.58 0.67 18.41
N ALA A 47 -1.41 1.24 18.73
CA ALA A 47 -0.29 1.48 17.82
C ALA A 47 0.42 0.21 17.29
N GLY A 48 0.04 -1.00 17.69
CA GLY A 48 0.64 -2.24 17.18
C GLY A 48 0.60 -2.33 15.65
N GLY A 49 -0.53 -1.97 15.04
CA GLY A 49 -0.65 -1.89 13.58
C GLY A 49 0.24 -0.82 12.94
N ASN A 50 0.47 0.29 13.64
CA ASN A 50 1.34 1.36 13.14
C ASN A 50 2.82 0.99 13.23
N LEU A 51 3.23 0.20 14.23
CA LEU A 51 4.60 -0.32 14.31
C LEU A 51 4.89 -1.28 13.17
N ALA A 52 3.95 -2.18 12.88
CA ALA A 52 4.07 -3.09 11.75
C ALA A 52 4.12 -2.35 10.41
N TRP A 53 3.29 -1.30 10.25
CA TRP A 53 3.34 -0.39 9.10
C TRP A 53 4.69 0.32 8.99
N LEU A 54 5.27 0.75 10.11
CA LEU A 54 6.58 1.37 10.14
C LEU A 54 7.66 0.42 9.62
N TYR A 55 7.67 -0.82 10.09
CA TYR A 55 8.62 -1.83 9.65
C TYR A 55 8.44 -2.15 8.16
N LEU A 56 7.20 -2.30 7.69
CA LEU A 56 6.91 -2.49 6.27
C LEU A 56 7.46 -1.34 5.43
N THR A 57 7.18 -0.09 5.81
CA THR A 57 7.68 1.08 5.06
C THR A 57 9.20 1.24 5.11
N ALA A 58 9.85 0.65 6.12
CA ALA A 58 11.30 0.54 6.22
C ALA A 58 11.89 -0.68 5.49
N GLY A 59 11.06 -1.53 4.89
CA GLY A 59 11.47 -2.78 4.26
C GLY A 59 11.95 -3.86 5.22
N LYS A 60 11.47 -3.87 6.47
CA LYS A 60 11.74 -4.89 7.49
C LYS A 60 10.57 -5.87 7.57
N ALA A 61 10.52 -6.84 6.65
CA ALA A 61 9.37 -7.75 6.49
C ALA A 61 9.13 -8.57 7.77
N ASP A 62 10.17 -9.22 8.29
CA ASP A 62 10.08 -10.08 9.47
C ASP A 62 9.61 -9.31 10.71
N ALA A 63 10.12 -8.09 10.89
CA ALA A 63 9.74 -7.22 11.99
C ALA A 63 8.27 -6.76 11.83
N ALA A 64 7.84 -6.46 10.61
CA ALA A 64 6.46 -6.08 10.31
C ALA A 64 5.49 -7.23 10.66
N LEU A 65 5.78 -8.46 10.24
CA LEU A 65 4.95 -9.63 10.54
C LEU A 65 4.94 -9.94 12.04
N SER A 66 6.09 -9.84 12.71
CA SER A 66 6.22 -10.07 14.16
C SER A 66 5.48 -9.04 15.01
N ALA A 67 5.30 -7.82 14.49
CA ALA A 67 4.58 -6.74 15.17
C ALA A 67 3.05 -6.90 15.12
N THR A 68 2.53 -7.88 14.37
CA THR A 68 1.08 -8.21 14.30
C THR A 68 0.79 -9.66 14.72
N PRO A 69 1.11 -10.09 15.95
CA PRO A 69 1.02 -11.50 16.34
C PRO A 69 -0.41 -12.05 16.42
N ASP A 70 -1.41 -11.18 16.54
CA ASP A 70 -2.81 -11.50 16.83
C ASP A 70 -3.74 -11.38 15.61
N GLY A 71 -3.22 -11.08 14.41
CA GLY A 71 -3.99 -11.17 13.16
C GLY A 71 -5.16 -10.19 13.03
N GLY A 72 -5.22 -9.14 13.87
CA GLY A 72 -6.26 -8.10 13.78
C GLY A 72 -6.10 -7.22 12.54
N TRP A 73 -7.19 -6.70 11.98
CA TRP A 73 -7.31 -6.03 10.67
C TRP A 73 -6.11 -5.21 10.12
N THR A 74 -5.34 -4.53 10.96
CA THR A 74 -4.06 -3.90 10.58
C THR A 74 -3.04 -4.89 10.00
N SER A 75 -3.22 -6.19 10.24
CA SER A 75 -2.37 -7.30 9.83
C SER A 75 -2.69 -7.88 8.45
N MET A 76 -3.68 -7.39 7.71
CA MET A 76 -4.00 -7.95 6.39
C MET A 76 -3.37 -7.17 5.24
N TRP A 77 -3.39 -5.84 5.32
CA TRP A 77 -2.71 -5.04 4.31
C TRP A 77 -1.19 -5.16 4.39
N ILE A 78 -0.64 -5.37 5.59
CA ILE A 78 0.80 -5.47 5.79
C ILE A 78 1.38 -6.68 5.03
N PRO A 79 0.90 -7.93 5.21
CA PRO A 79 1.37 -9.07 4.43
C PRO A 79 1.18 -8.91 2.92
N TYR A 80 0.05 -8.35 2.47
CA TYR A 80 -0.14 -8.11 1.04
C TYR A 80 0.86 -7.09 0.48
N ALA A 81 1.09 -5.99 1.21
CA ALA A 81 2.09 -5.02 0.82
C ALA A 81 3.51 -5.59 0.93
N VAL A 82 3.83 -6.42 1.93
CA VAL A 82 5.11 -7.16 2.00
C VAL A 82 5.27 -8.03 0.76
N ASP A 83 4.26 -8.84 0.43
CA ASP A 83 4.27 -9.75 -0.73
C ASP A 83 4.53 -8.99 -2.04
N ARG A 84 3.86 -7.86 -2.23
CA ARG A 84 3.95 -7.08 -3.47
C ARG A 84 5.20 -6.21 -3.56
N THR A 85 5.79 -5.81 -2.43
CA THR A 85 6.78 -4.73 -2.40
C THR A 85 8.14 -5.14 -1.86
N LEU A 86 8.20 -6.17 -1.01
CA LEU A 86 9.42 -6.63 -0.34
C LEU A 86 9.83 -7.99 -0.86
N GLU A 87 9.04 -9.01 -0.57
CA GLU A 87 9.37 -10.40 -0.86
C GLU A 87 8.08 -11.19 -0.95
N PRO A 88 7.94 -12.10 -1.95
CA PRO A 88 6.79 -12.99 -2.03
C PRO A 88 6.63 -13.76 -0.72
N LEU A 89 5.49 -13.58 -0.05
CA LEU A 89 5.21 -14.34 1.15
C LEU A 89 4.76 -15.76 0.77
N PRO A 90 4.96 -16.75 1.66
CA PRO A 90 4.41 -18.08 1.44
C PRO A 90 2.90 -18.00 1.16
N SER A 91 2.44 -18.65 0.07
CA SER A 91 1.05 -18.53 -0.38
C SER A 91 0.06 -19.01 0.67
N ASP A 92 0.43 -20.03 1.45
CA ASP A 92 -0.35 -20.56 2.57
C ASP A 92 -0.47 -19.56 3.73
N TYR A 93 0.57 -18.77 4.00
CA TYR A 93 0.54 -17.68 4.96
C TYR A 93 -0.43 -16.56 4.51
N LEU A 94 -0.34 -16.15 3.25
CA LEU A 94 -1.26 -15.17 2.68
C LEU A 94 -2.70 -15.66 2.70
N GLU A 95 -2.96 -16.91 2.32
CA GLU A 95 -4.29 -17.51 2.37
C GLU A 95 -4.86 -17.64 3.78
N GLN A 96 -4.00 -17.81 4.78
CA GLN A 96 -4.41 -17.83 6.18
C GLN A 96 -4.87 -16.45 6.67
N ILE A 97 -4.17 -15.39 6.25
CA ILE A 97 -4.40 -14.04 6.76
C ILE A 97 -5.44 -13.29 5.92
N LEU A 98 -5.38 -13.44 4.60
CA LEU A 98 -6.31 -12.84 3.64
C LEU A 98 -7.55 -13.72 3.50
N GLN A 99 -8.27 -13.88 4.61
CA GLN A 99 -9.55 -14.56 4.66
C GLN A 99 -10.67 -13.54 4.81
N ARG A 100 -11.77 -13.79 4.10
CA ARG A 100 -12.97 -12.94 4.14
C ARG A 100 -13.47 -12.70 5.58
N ASP A 101 -13.44 -13.74 6.41
CA ASP A 101 -13.91 -13.70 7.80
C ASP A 101 -13.09 -12.74 8.68
N ASN A 102 -11.82 -12.50 8.33
CA ASN A 102 -10.96 -11.58 9.07
C ASN A 102 -11.33 -10.11 8.86
N CYS A 103 -12.01 -9.76 7.75
CA CYS A 103 -12.47 -8.38 7.52
C CYS A 103 -13.76 -8.02 8.28
N GLY A 104 -14.53 -8.99 8.79
CA GLY A 104 -15.87 -8.75 9.35
C GLY A 104 -16.92 -8.38 8.29
N PRO A 105 -18.16 -8.03 8.67
CA PRO A 105 -19.22 -7.67 7.72
C PRO A 105 -18.82 -6.49 6.83
N ALA A 106 -19.13 -6.52 5.53
CA ALA A 106 -18.66 -5.50 4.59
C ALA A 106 -19.11 -4.07 4.94
N ALA A 107 -20.31 -3.91 5.51
CA ALA A 107 -20.86 -2.62 5.91
C ALA A 107 -20.10 -1.96 7.10
N GLU A 108 -19.34 -2.77 7.85
CA GLU A 108 -18.57 -2.37 9.05
C GLU A 108 -17.05 -2.53 8.86
N ALA A 109 -16.64 -3.32 7.87
CA ALA A 109 -15.26 -3.66 7.61
C ALA A 109 -14.45 -2.42 7.24
N PRO A 110 -13.19 -2.32 7.71
CA PRO A 110 -12.30 -1.28 7.22
C PRO A 110 -12.08 -1.42 5.71
N ILE A 111 -12.27 -0.34 4.95
CA ILE A 111 -12.26 -0.37 3.48
C ILE A 111 -10.96 -0.92 2.88
N HIS A 112 -9.82 -0.64 3.52
CA HIS A 112 -8.51 -1.14 3.09
C HIS A 112 -8.41 -2.67 3.20
N CYS A 113 -9.13 -3.30 4.13
CA CYS A 113 -9.18 -4.76 4.25
C CYS A 113 -9.81 -5.38 3.00
N LEU A 114 -10.99 -4.89 2.63
CA LEU A 114 -11.73 -5.35 1.48
C LEU A 114 -10.97 -5.10 0.17
N ILE A 115 -10.39 -3.90 0.01
CA ILE A 115 -9.57 -3.55 -1.16
C ILE A 115 -8.34 -4.46 -1.28
N THR A 116 -7.62 -4.68 -0.18
CA THR A 116 -6.43 -5.54 -0.18
C THR A 116 -6.79 -6.98 -0.55
N LEU A 117 -7.84 -7.52 0.08
CA LEU A 117 -8.29 -8.88 -0.18
C LEU A 117 -8.76 -9.06 -1.63
N GLY A 118 -9.52 -8.09 -2.16
CA GLY A 118 -9.98 -8.13 -3.54
C GLY A 118 -8.84 -8.02 -4.54
N ALA A 119 -7.84 -7.17 -4.30
CA ALA A 119 -6.67 -7.05 -5.15
C ALA A 119 -5.85 -8.35 -5.17
N TYR A 120 -5.67 -8.98 -4.01
CA TYR A 120 -5.07 -10.30 -3.91
C TYR A 120 -5.86 -11.35 -4.71
N TYR A 121 -7.19 -11.41 -4.58
CA TYR A 121 -8.00 -12.35 -5.38
C TYR A 121 -7.88 -12.08 -6.89
N ALA A 122 -7.89 -10.81 -7.31
CA ALA A 122 -7.69 -10.41 -8.68
C ALA A 122 -6.34 -10.90 -9.23
N GLU A 123 -5.24 -10.66 -8.51
CA GLU A 123 -3.89 -11.02 -8.96
C GLU A 123 -3.64 -12.54 -8.97
N GLN A 124 -4.33 -13.29 -8.12
CA GLN A 124 -4.22 -14.74 -8.06
C GLN A 124 -5.20 -15.48 -8.99
N GLY A 125 -5.99 -14.76 -9.80
CA GLY A 125 -7.01 -15.36 -10.67
C GLY A 125 -8.13 -16.07 -9.90
N LYS A 126 -8.41 -15.65 -8.65
CA LYS A 126 -9.46 -16.20 -7.78
C LYS A 126 -10.81 -15.53 -8.08
N GLU A 127 -11.28 -15.70 -9.31
CA GLU A 127 -12.45 -14.97 -9.85
C GLU A 127 -13.73 -15.17 -9.02
N GLU A 128 -14.06 -16.41 -8.63
CA GLU A 128 -15.26 -16.70 -7.84
C GLU A 128 -15.23 -16.02 -6.46
N GLN A 129 -14.06 -15.99 -5.82
CA GLN A 129 -13.87 -15.32 -4.55
C GLN A 129 -13.94 -13.80 -4.70
N LEU A 130 -13.40 -13.24 -5.79
CA LEU A 130 -13.51 -11.83 -6.10
C LEU A 130 -14.97 -11.44 -6.35
N GLU A 131 -15.71 -12.18 -7.18
CA GLU A 131 -17.14 -11.91 -7.44
C GLU A 131 -17.97 -11.94 -6.15
N THR A 132 -17.73 -12.93 -5.28
CA THR A 132 -18.39 -13.02 -3.97
C THR A 132 -18.09 -11.79 -3.09
N LEU A 133 -16.83 -11.37 -3.04
CA LEU A 133 -16.43 -10.18 -2.28
C LEU A 133 -17.06 -8.89 -2.84
N LEU A 134 -17.15 -8.75 -4.16
CA LEU A 134 -17.77 -7.60 -4.81
C LEU A 134 -19.27 -7.50 -4.48
N ASP A 135 -19.98 -8.64 -4.48
CA ASP A 135 -21.40 -8.69 -4.12
C ASP A 135 -21.63 -8.37 -2.64
N ASP A 136 -20.74 -8.85 -1.76
CA ASP A 136 -20.72 -8.47 -0.35
C ASP A 136 -20.52 -6.96 -0.16
N MET A 137 -19.57 -6.36 -0.88
CA MET A 137 -19.30 -4.92 -0.80
C MET A 137 -20.47 -4.08 -1.29
N ARG A 138 -21.11 -4.47 -2.40
CA ARG A 138 -22.30 -3.80 -2.93
C ARG A 138 -23.49 -3.92 -1.98
N SER A 139 -23.68 -5.09 -1.36
CA SER A 139 -24.71 -5.31 -0.35
C SER A 139 -24.45 -4.45 0.90
N GLY A 140 -23.21 -4.39 1.38
CA GLY A 140 -22.80 -3.54 2.49
C GLY A 140 -22.95 -2.05 2.19
N ALA A 141 -22.73 -1.62 0.94
CA ALA A 141 -23.00 -0.26 0.50
C ALA A 141 -24.50 0.09 0.58
N ALA A 142 -25.37 -0.81 0.11
CA ALA A 142 -26.81 -0.63 0.19
C ALA A 142 -27.32 -0.57 1.65
N GLU A 143 -26.78 -1.41 2.52
CA GLU A 143 -27.06 -1.37 3.96
C GLU A 143 -26.63 -0.05 4.59
N ALA A 144 -25.39 0.38 4.34
CA ALA A 144 -24.88 1.66 4.84
C ALA A 144 -25.74 2.85 4.38
N ALA A 145 -26.20 2.85 3.13
CA ALA A 145 -27.10 3.88 2.61
C ALA A 145 -28.46 3.86 3.32
N ALA A 146 -29.06 2.68 3.54
CA ALA A 146 -30.33 2.55 4.24
C ALA A 146 -30.27 3.05 5.70
N GLU A 147 -29.10 3.02 6.32
CA GLU A 147 -28.83 3.55 7.65
C GLU A 147 -28.44 5.04 7.68
N GLY A 148 -28.39 5.70 6.53
CA GLY A 148 -27.98 7.11 6.42
C GLY A 148 -26.47 7.33 6.53
N ARG A 149 -25.65 6.29 6.34
CA ARG A 149 -24.18 6.35 6.31
C ARG A 149 -23.66 6.56 4.89
N GLU A 150 -24.10 7.63 4.24
CA GLU A 150 -23.87 7.91 2.81
C GLU A 150 -22.39 7.84 2.40
N ARG A 151 -21.49 8.43 3.20
CA ARG A 151 -20.04 8.40 2.92
C ARG A 151 -19.48 6.97 2.92
N SER A 152 -19.96 6.10 3.80
CA SER A 152 -19.54 4.70 3.83
C SER A 152 -20.07 3.94 2.62
N ALA A 153 -21.32 4.17 2.24
CA ALA A 153 -21.92 3.58 1.04
C ALA A 153 -21.16 3.97 -0.23
N GLU A 154 -20.83 5.26 -0.38
CA GLU A 154 -20.04 5.78 -1.49
C GLU A 154 -18.63 5.14 -1.54
N MET A 155 -17.92 5.08 -0.41
CA MET A 155 -16.60 4.44 -0.36
C MET A 155 -16.64 2.95 -0.73
N LEU A 156 -17.64 2.20 -0.26
CA LEU A 156 -17.80 0.77 -0.59
C LEU A 156 -18.12 0.56 -2.06
N THR A 157 -19.00 1.40 -2.62
CA THR A 157 -19.38 1.35 -4.03
C THR A 157 -18.16 1.58 -4.92
N LEU A 158 -17.42 2.66 -4.65
CA LEU A 158 -16.22 3.01 -5.40
C LEU A 158 -15.15 1.92 -5.30
N ALA A 159 -14.91 1.39 -4.10
CA ALA A 159 -13.94 0.33 -3.90
C ALA A 159 -14.32 -0.95 -4.65
N ALA A 160 -15.60 -1.32 -4.68
CA ALA A 160 -16.08 -2.47 -5.46
C ALA A 160 -15.90 -2.22 -6.97
N ASP A 161 -16.25 -1.03 -7.46
CA ASP A 161 -16.09 -0.67 -8.87
C ASP A 161 -14.62 -0.67 -9.31
N ALA A 162 -13.72 -0.18 -8.46
CA ALA A 162 -12.29 -0.19 -8.69
C ALA A 162 -11.72 -1.61 -8.71
N LEU A 163 -12.12 -2.47 -7.76
CA LEU A 163 -11.68 -3.86 -7.70
C LEU A 163 -12.16 -4.69 -8.88
N ASP A 164 -13.41 -4.50 -9.31
CA ASP A 164 -13.97 -5.17 -10.48
C ASP A 164 -13.17 -4.80 -11.74
N ALA A 165 -12.89 -3.50 -11.93
CA ALA A 165 -12.05 -3.02 -13.04
C ALA A 165 -10.62 -3.56 -12.96
N TYR A 166 -10.02 -3.57 -11.76
CA TYR A 166 -8.67 -4.10 -11.56
C TYR A 166 -8.60 -5.61 -11.84
N GLY A 167 -9.59 -6.36 -11.39
CA GLY A 167 -9.74 -7.79 -11.69
C GLY A 167 -9.82 -8.07 -13.19
N TRP A 168 -10.58 -7.26 -13.94
CA TRP A 168 -10.64 -7.37 -15.39
C TRP A 168 -9.29 -7.07 -16.06
N ALA A 169 -8.59 -6.02 -15.59
CA ALA A 169 -7.28 -5.66 -16.11
C ALA A 169 -6.23 -6.76 -15.90
N LYS A 170 -6.25 -7.44 -14.74
CA LYS A 170 -5.27 -8.50 -14.40
C LYS A 170 -5.54 -9.84 -15.05
N ASN A 171 -6.80 -10.26 -15.15
CA ASN A 171 -7.14 -11.62 -15.59
C ASN A 171 -7.44 -11.74 -17.09
N GLY A 172 -7.52 -10.62 -17.83
CA GLY A 172 -7.66 -10.61 -19.28
C GLY A 172 -9.03 -11.06 -19.81
N ASP A 173 -9.89 -11.64 -18.97
CA ASP A 173 -11.27 -12.01 -19.31
C ASP A 173 -12.26 -10.96 -18.78
N ARG A 174 -12.65 -10.02 -19.65
CA ARG A 174 -14.04 -9.68 -20.01
C ARG A 174 -14.08 -8.53 -21.05
N VAL A 175 -13.96 -8.97 -22.30
CA VAL A 175 -14.29 -8.32 -23.59
C VAL A 175 -13.38 -7.19 -24.11
N GLU A 176 -12.80 -6.29 -23.31
CA GLU A 176 -11.80 -5.32 -23.82
C GLU A 176 -10.94 -4.69 -22.69
N PRO A 177 -9.63 -5.00 -22.59
CA PRO A 177 -8.74 -4.47 -21.55
C PRO A 177 -8.71 -2.93 -21.45
N GLY A 178 -8.89 -2.23 -22.59
CA GLY A 178 -8.95 -0.77 -22.61
C GLY A 178 -10.12 -0.18 -21.81
N GLY A 179 -11.24 -0.92 -21.69
CA GLY A 179 -12.38 -0.47 -20.88
C GLY A 179 -12.11 -0.53 -19.38
N ALA A 180 -11.32 -1.51 -18.92
CA ALA A 180 -10.98 -1.68 -17.52
C ALA A 180 -10.02 -0.59 -17.03
N ILE A 181 -8.98 -0.29 -17.80
CA ILE A 181 -8.05 0.81 -17.50
C ILE A 181 -8.83 2.14 -17.47
N GLN A 182 -9.62 2.44 -18.51
CA GLN A 182 -10.40 3.68 -18.54
C GLN A 182 -11.31 3.85 -17.31
N LYS A 183 -11.97 2.77 -16.87
CA LYS A 183 -12.80 2.77 -15.66
C LYS A 183 -11.97 3.09 -14.42
N LEU A 184 -10.75 2.58 -14.30
CA LEU A 184 -9.85 2.93 -13.20
C LEU A 184 -9.42 4.41 -13.28
N GLU A 185 -9.12 4.93 -14.47
CA GLU A 185 -8.74 6.34 -14.64
C GLU A 185 -9.85 7.29 -14.16
N ASP A 186 -11.11 6.99 -14.48
CA ASP A 186 -12.27 7.76 -14.03
C ASP A 186 -12.40 7.79 -12.49
N LEU A 187 -11.87 6.77 -11.81
CA LEU A 187 -11.91 6.62 -10.34
C LEU A 187 -10.67 7.20 -9.64
N ALA A 188 -9.60 7.49 -10.38
CA ALA A 188 -8.27 7.78 -9.86
C ALA A 188 -8.19 9.06 -9.00
N PHE A 189 -9.06 10.04 -9.22
CA PHE A 189 -8.97 11.36 -8.57
C PHE A 189 -10.26 11.81 -7.87
N THR A 190 -11.06 10.87 -7.40
CA THR A 190 -12.32 11.12 -6.68
C THR A 190 -12.14 11.79 -5.31
N GLY A 191 -10.91 11.87 -4.79
CA GLY A 191 -10.61 12.44 -3.45
C GLY A 191 -11.02 11.53 -2.29
N LEU A 192 -11.56 10.34 -2.57
CA LEU A 192 -11.90 9.34 -1.57
C LEU A 192 -10.72 8.40 -1.31
N PRO A 193 -10.63 7.74 -0.14
CA PRO A 193 -9.51 6.88 0.20
C PRO A 193 -9.13 5.86 -0.88
N PRO A 194 -10.06 5.10 -1.51
CA PRO A 194 -9.71 4.11 -2.54
C PRO A 194 -8.90 4.65 -3.71
N SER A 195 -8.96 5.96 -3.98
CA SER A 195 -8.19 6.62 -5.05
C SER A 195 -6.68 6.44 -4.93
N ILE A 196 -6.14 6.19 -3.73
CA ILE A 196 -4.70 5.91 -3.55
C ILE A 196 -4.34 4.56 -4.19
N TRP A 197 -5.13 3.52 -3.96
CA TRP A 197 -4.92 2.19 -4.55
C TRP A 197 -5.12 2.20 -6.06
N VAL A 198 -6.18 2.87 -6.53
CA VAL A 198 -6.44 3.00 -7.97
C VAL A 198 -5.26 3.62 -8.71
N ARG A 199 -4.68 4.70 -8.17
CA ARG A 199 -3.52 5.36 -8.79
C ARG A 199 -2.26 4.52 -8.74
N TRP A 200 -2.07 3.72 -7.68
CA TRP A 200 -0.98 2.76 -7.65
C TRP A 200 -1.20 1.71 -8.75
N TRP A 201 -2.35 1.04 -8.78
CA TRP A 201 -2.67 0.03 -9.77
C TRP A 201 -2.53 0.53 -11.21
N LEU A 202 -3.01 1.74 -11.52
CA LEU A 202 -2.80 2.36 -12.82
C LEU A 202 -1.32 2.54 -13.15
N GLY A 203 -0.52 3.01 -12.18
CA GLY A 203 0.93 3.11 -12.33
C GLY A 203 1.60 1.78 -12.70
N GLU A 204 1.17 0.68 -12.09
CA GLU A 204 1.68 -0.65 -12.41
C GLU A 204 1.18 -1.17 -13.76
N LEU A 205 -0.13 -1.08 -14.02
CA LEU A 205 -0.74 -1.54 -15.26
C LEU A 205 -0.14 -0.84 -16.48
N HIS A 206 0.06 0.48 -16.42
CA HIS A 206 0.71 1.21 -17.50
C HIS A 206 2.18 0.81 -17.69
N LEU A 207 2.92 0.47 -16.62
CA LEU A 207 4.27 -0.08 -16.77
C LEU A 207 4.26 -1.47 -17.41
N GLU A 208 3.33 -2.33 -17.01
CA GLU A 208 3.15 -3.67 -17.60
C GLU A 208 2.81 -3.60 -19.09
N ASP A 209 2.00 -2.62 -19.51
CA ASP A 209 1.61 -2.37 -20.90
C ASP A 209 2.66 -1.60 -21.72
N GLY A 210 3.83 -1.27 -21.14
CA GLY A 210 4.89 -0.53 -21.82
C GLY A 210 4.52 0.93 -22.12
N GLN A 211 3.68 1.53 -21.28
CA GLN A 211 3.23 2.92 -21.31
C GLN A 211 3.80 3.73 -20.11
N PRO A 212 5.13 3.84 -19.97
CA PRO A 212 5.74 4.47 -18.80
C PRO A 212 5.37 5.96 -18.65
N GLY A 213 5.00 6.64 -19.74
CA GLY A 213 4.54 8.03 -19.71
C GLY A 213 3.24 8.21 -18.91
N ASP A 214 2.28 7.32 -19.10
CA ASP A 214 1.00 7.35 -18.39
C ASP A 214 1.18 6.88 -16.95
N ALA A 215 2.05 5.89 -16.71
CA ALA A 215 2.41 5.45 -15.36
C ALA A 215 2.94 6.60 -14.48
N VAL A 216 3.81 7.45 -15.04
CA VAL A 216 4.39 8.61 -14.32
C VAL A 216 3.29 9.54 -13.78
N VAL A 217 2.20 9.77 -14.52
CA VAL A 217 1.12 10.66 -14.09
C VAL A 217 0.52 10.20 -12.76
N TYR A 218 0.22 8.91 -12.66
CA TYR A 218 -0.42 8.35 -11.48
C TYR A 218 0.58 8.19 -10.33
N LEU A 219 1.80 7.70 -10.60
CA LEU A 219 2.81 7.48 -9.58
C LEU A 219 3.34 8.78 -8.96
N GLU A 220 3.51 9.85 -9.75
CA GLU A 220 3.87 11.18 -9.23
C GLU A 220 2.80 11.71 -8.27
N SER A 221 1.52 11.47 -8.56
CA SER A 221 0.42 11.93 -7.71
C SER A 221 0.33 11.22 -6.35
N LEU A 222 1.06 10.11 -6.19
CA LEU A 222 1.21 9.39 -4.92
C LEU A 222 2.35 9.94 -4.05
N ARG A 223 3.16 10.87 -4.55
CA ARG A 223 4.17 11.55 -3.73
C ARG A 223 3.47 12.28 -2.57
N GLY A 224 3.86 11.94 -1.34
CA GLY A 224 3.28 12.52 -0.12
C GLY A 224 2.02 11.82 0.42
N SER A 225 1.56 10.74 -0.22
CA SER A 225 0.38 9.96 0.23
C SER A 225 0.67 8.99 1.38
N GLY A 226 1.91 8.91 1.88
CA GLY A 226 2.29 7.88 2.86
C GLY A 226 2.61 6.50 2.28
N VAL A 227 2.36 6.30 0.98
CA VAL A 227 2.82 5.15 0.18
C VAL A 227 4.09 5.47 -0.67
N PRO A 228 4.96 6.45 -0.33
CA PRO A 228 5.87 7.05 -1.29
C PRO A 228 7.00 6.12 -1.73
N HIS A 229 7.38 5.09 -0.97
CA HIS A 229 8.61 4.37 -1.25
C HIS A 229 8.49 3.47 -2.48
N VAL A 230 7.43 2.64 -2.54
CA VAL A 230 7.14 1.80 -3.71
C VAL A 230 6.88 2.65 -4.95
N ALA A 231 6.13 3.75 -4.80
CA ALA A 231 5.92 4.69 -5.88
C ALA A 231 7.24 5.28 -6.43
N ASN A 232 8.23 5.57 -5.57
CA ASN A 232 9.55 6.02 -6.03
C ASN A 232 10.33 4.93 -6.79
N PHE A 233 10.20 3.66 -6.39
CA PHE A 233 10.79 2.55 -7.16
C PHE A 233 10.16 2.44 -8.56
N LEU A 234 8.83 2.42 -8.64
CA LEU A 234 8.11 2.36 -9.92
C LEU A 234 8.37 3.60 -10.79
N LEU A 235 8.49 4.80 -10.19
CA LEU A 235 8.91 6.01 -10.89
C LEU A 235 10.34 5.89 -11.44
N GLY A 236 11.26 5.27 -10.69
CA GLY A 236 12.61 4.97 -11.16
C GLY A 236 12.59 4.14 -12.43
N ARG A 237 11.77 3.09 -12.46
CA ARG A 237 11.56 2.24 -13.65
C ARG A 237 10.97 3.02 -14.80
N ALA A 238 9.85 3.71 -14.57
CA ALA A 238 9.17 4.51 -15.59
C ALA A 238 10.09 5.54 -16.24
N TYR A 239 10.84 6.29 -15.42
CA TYR A 239 11.78 7.30 -15.93
C TYR A 239 12.98 6.69 -16.66
N THR A 240 13.40 5.48 -16.30
CA THR A 240 14.46 4.76 -17.02
C THR A 240 14.00 4.38 -18.42
N GLU A 241 12.79 3.83 -18.55
CA GLU A 241 12.20 3.46 -19.84
C GLU A 241 11.97 4.67 -20.76
N LEU A 242 11.64 5.83 -20.18
CA LEU A 242 11.51 7.10 -20.90
C LEU A 242 12.85 7.75 -21.28
N GLY A 243 13.98 7.22 -20.81
CA GLY A 243 15.29 7.84 -20.99
C GLY A 243 15.52 9.11 -20.15
N GLU A 244 14.67 9.39 -19.17
CA GLU A 244 14.75 10.55 -18.28
C GLU A 244 15.76 10.30 -17.12
N ARG A 245 17.03 10.09 -17.47
CA ARG A 245 18.13 9.65 -16.59
C ARG A 245 18.18 10.33 -15.22
N GLU A 246 18.12 11.66 -15.20
CA GLU A 246 18.23 12.45 -13.97
C GLU A 246 17.03 12.26 -13.03
N LYS A 247 15.83 12.12 -13.59
CA LYS A 247 14.61 11.84 -12.81
C LYS A 247 14.59 10.41 -12.29
N ALA A 248 15.01 9.45 -13.12
CA ALA A 248 15.19 8.06 -12.71
C ALA A 248 16.16 7.96 -11.52
N ARG A 249 17.32 8.62 -11.63
CA ARG A 249 18.31 8.68 -10.54
C ARG A 249 17.70 9.25 -9.27
N ALA A 250 16.99 10.38 -9.37
CA ALA A 250 16.37 11.01 -8.21
C ALA A 250 15.30 10.12 -7.54
N ALA A 251 14.52 9.38 -8.32
CA ALA A 251 13.50 8.47 -7.82
C ALA A 251 14.12 7.25 -7.10
N TYR A 252 15.08 6.57 -7.74
CA TYR A 252 15.78 5.44 -7.11
C TYR A 252 16.57 5.85 -5.87
N VAL A 253 17.23 7.03 -5.86
CA VAL A 253 17.91 7.53 -4.65
C VAL A 253 16.93 7.67 -3.49
N ARG A 254 15.73 8.22 -3.72
CA ARG A 254 14.70 8.37 -2.67
C ARG A 254 14.21 7.02 -2.17
N PHE A 255 14.03 6.04 -3.07
CA PHE A 255 13.66 4.69 -2.68
C PHE A 255 14.75 4.03 -1.82
N VAL A 256 16.00 4.00 -2.30
CA VAL A 256 17.13 3.38 -1.56
C VAL A 256 17.38 4.07 -0.21
N GLN A 257 17.26 5.40 -0.13
CA GLN A 257 17.42 6.13 1.13
C GLN A 257 16.35 5.77 2.16
N ALA A 258 15.11 5.57 1.72
CA ALA A 258 14.04 5.17 2.62
C ALA A 258 14.22 3.74 3.15
N TRP A 259 14.87 2.89 2.36
CA TRP A 259 15.07 1.46 2.61
C TRP A 259 16.53 1.14 2.95
N GLU A 260 17.27 2.11 3.48
CA GLU A 260 18.66 1.94 3.90
C GLU A 260 18.81 0.87 4.99
N GLU A 261 17.76 0.72 5.80
CA GLU A 261 17.68 -0.23 6.92
C GLU A 261 16.77 -1.44 6.63
N ALA A 262 16.38 -1.64 5.38
CA ALA A 262 15.58 -2.80 4.98
C ALA A 262 16.37 -4.10 5.10
N ASP A 263 15.67 -5.23 5.08
CA ASP A 263 16.28 -6.55 5.07
C ASP A 263 17.21 -6.72 3.84
N ALA A 264 18.32 -7.44 4.02
CA ALA A 264 19.49 -7.30 3.14
C ALA A 264 19.32 -7.81 1.69
N ASP A 265 18.22 -8.50 1.37
CA ASP A 265 18.09 -9.28 0.13
C ASP A 265 16.81 -8.99 -0.67
N LEU A 266 16.15 -7.86 -0.42
CA LEU A 266 14.92 -7.50 -1.15
C LEU A 266 15.20 -7.28 -2.66
N PRO A 267 14.55 -8.02 -3.58
CA PRO A 267 14.80 -7.92 -5.02
C PRO A 267 14.70 -6.50 -5.58
N GLN A 268 13.68 -5.74 -5.18
CA GLN A 268 13.44 -4.36 -5.60
C GLN A 268 14.57 -3.42 -5.14
N LEU A 269 15.13 -3.66 -3.95
CA LEU A 269 16.26 -2.89 -3.43
C LEU A 269 17.54 -3.19 -4.22
N GLN A 270 17.77 -4.45 -4.59
CA GLN A 270 18.89 -4.84 -5.44
C GLN A 270 18.75 -4.26 -6.85
N GLU A 271 17.56 -4.33 -7.44
CA GLU A 271 17.25 -3.73 -8.74
C GLU A 271 17.50 -2.21 -8.73
N ALA A 272 16.99 -1.50 -7.72
CA ALA A 272 17.18 -0.06 -7.61
C ALA A 272 18.65 0.34 -7.42
N ARG A 273 19.44 -0.44 -6.66
CA ARG A 273 20.88 -0.20 -6.49
C ARG A 273 21.64 -0.42 -7.80
N ALA A 274 21.38 -1.51 -8.50
CA ALA A 274 21.99 -1.79 -9.80
C ALA A 274 21.65 -0.68 -10.81
N ALA A 275 20.38 -0.27 -10.89
CA ALA A 275 19.95 0.82 -11.76
C ALA A 275 20.66 2.14 -11.41
N LEU A 276 20.85 2.45 -10.12
CA LEU A 276 21.61 3.64 -9.71
C LEU A 276 23.08 3.60 -10.13
N GLU A 277 23.74 2.44 -10.01
CA GLU A 277 25.13 2.28 -10.45
C GLU A 277 25.26 2.57 -11.95
N GLU A 278 24.38 2.00 -12.77
CA GLU A 278 24.33 2.26 -14.21
C GLU A 278 24.03 3.73 -14.53
N LEU A 279 23.11 4.35 -13.77
CA LEU A 279 22.73 5.76 -13.91
C LEU A 279 23.83 6.74 -13.46
N LEU A 280 24.83 6.29 -12.71
CA LEU A 280 25.99 7.08 -12.27
C LEU A 280 27.23 6.86 -13.15
N ALA A 281 27.35 5.72 -13.81
CA ALA A 281 28.52 5.37 -14.62
C ALA A 281 28.55 6.04 -16.01
N GLY A 282 27.39 6.39 -16.56
CA GLY A 282 27.22 7.08 -17.85
C GLY A 282 26.91 8.56 -17.72
#